data_AF-A0A953C711-F1
#
_entry.id   AF-A0A953C711-F1
#
_cell.length_a   1.000
_cell.length_b   1.000
_cell.length_c   1.000
_cell.angle_alpha   90.00
_cell.angle_beta   90.00
_cell.angle_gamma   90.00
#
_symmetry.space_group_name_H-M   'P 1'
#
loop_
_entity.id
_entity.type
_entity.pdbx_description
1 polymer ?
#
loop_
_entity_poly.entity_id
_entity_poly.type
_entity_poly.pdbx_seq_one_letter_code
_entity_poly.pdbx_strand_id
1 'polypeptide(L)'
;MSDSFTVTTHKSWFSRIGNSIGGVIVGLVLILVGIVLLFWNEGRAVQTALSLAEGKGIVVSVSSGSVDAANDGKLIHTSGPVTTTETLADPTFGITATGVRLERKAEMYQWVEKSETKTETKVGGGEESVTTYTYTREWVDHAVDSGAFKQPDGHRNPAMTYQGQRQQISKGALGAYTLDTPVLDLIYGSDALPVAADRLDAIKAAAGQTPRPLSIADGKIYMGFNASSPSVGDQRIGYELTPLSDISVVGKQAGSGFTAYQTIAGDSLLMVDRGVVTAEKMFADAESANTVLTWILRVVGIVVLIIAFSLIMAPLGVIGDVIPFVGRIVRMGTGLVAFALAVLTGSVVIAIAWFWYRPVLSLIILAVGVAITAAVLYLGRNRKAAAPAAPAAPATPA
;
A
#
# COMPACT_ATOMS: atom_id res chain seq x y z
N MET A 1 23.96 -17.17 16.83
CA MET A 1 24.26 -16.31 17.99
C MET A 1 24.17 -14.88 17.50
N SER A 2 23.26 -14.10 18.09
CA SER A 2 23.15 -12.66 17.86
C SER A 2 24.19 -11.96 18.73
N ASP A 3 25.02 -11.11 18.13
CA ASP A 3 25.85 -10.17 18.88
C ASP A 3 25.03 -8.90 19.13
N SER A 4 25.10 -8.32 20.32
CA SER A 4 24.35 -7.11 20.65
C SER A 4 25.09 -6.23 21.65
N PHE A 5 24.99 -4.92 21.46
CA PHE A 5 25.51 -3.94 22.41
C PHE A 5 24.59 -2.71 22.51
N THR A 6 24.76 -1.93 23.57
CA THR A 6 23.92 -0.77 23.88
C THR A 6 24.70 0.53 23.84
N VAL A 7 24.11 1.56 23.25
CA VAL A 7 24.58 2.94 23.28
C VAL A 7 23.58 3.78 24.06
N THR A 8 24.05 4.44 25.11
CA THR A 8 23.23 5.35 25.91
C THR A 8 23.46 6.79 25.47
N THR A 9 22.38 7.52 25.20
CA THR A 9 22.39 8.94 24.85
C THR A 9 21.53 9.72 25.83
N HIS A 10 22.02 10.88 26.28
CA HIS A 10 21.29 11.76 27.19
C HIS A 10 20.86 13.04 26.48
N LYS A 11 19.61 13.46 26.71
CA LYS A 11 19.09 14.77 26.29
C LYS A 11 18.67 15.57 27.51
N SER A 12 19.16 16.80 27.60
CA SER A 12 18.74 17.72 28.66
C SER A 12 17.30 18.18 28.45
N TRP A 13 16.61 18.52 29.53
CA TRP A 13 15.23 19.02 29.48
C TRP A 13 15.07 20.25 28.57
N PHE A 14 15.99 21.21 28.64
CA PHE A 14 15.98 22.39 27.75
C PHE A 14 16.16 22.02 26.26
N SER A 15 17.01 21.03 25.96
CA SER A 15 17.15 20.52 24.58
C SER A 15 15.85 19.87 24.10
N ARG A 16 15.15 19.12 24.97
CA ARG A 16 13.84 18.52 24.65
C ARG A 16 12.78 19.58 24.39
N ILE A 17 12.75 20.66 25.18
CA ILE A 17 11.84 21.80 24.94
C ILE A 17 12.16 22.45 23.59
N GLY A 18 13.43 22.78 23.32
CA GLY A 18 13.83 23.38 22.04
C GLY A 18 13.43 22.52 20.83
N ASN A 19 13.66 21.21 20.90
CA ASN A 19 13.27 20.28 19.84
C ASN A 19 11.74 20.20 19.67
N SER A 20 10.98 20.24 20.78
CA SER A 20 9.51 20.22 20.71
C SER A 20 8.91 21.45 20.02
N ILE A 21 9.57 22.61 20.12
CA ILE A 21 9.14 23.84 19.42
C ILE A 21 9.33 23.68 17.91
N GLY A 22 10.42 23.07 17.45
CA GLY A 22 10.59 22.71 16.04
C GLY A 22 9.48 21.78 15.55
N GLY A 23 9.04 20.86 16.41
CA GLY A 23 7.89 19.99 16.17
C GLY A 23 6.58 20.74 15.87
N VAL A 24 6.36 21.92 16.46
CA VAL A 24 5.15 22.74 16.20
C VAL A 24 5.08 23.17 14.73
N ILE A 25 6.19 23.64 14.16
CA ILE A 25 6.26 24.08 12.76
C ILE A 25 5.98 22.89 11.83
N VAL A 26 6.61 21.74 12.11
CA VAL A 26 6.36 20.49 11.35
C VAL A 26 4.90 20.08 11.45
N GLY A 27 4.30 20.16 12.65
CA GLY A 27 2.89 19.88 12.87
C GLY A 27 1.97 20.79 12.04
N LEU A 28 2.23 22.10 11.98
CA LEU A 28 1.44 23.02 11.16
C LEU A 28 1.51 22.68 9.66
N VAL A 29 2.68 22.31 9.16
CA VAL A 29 2.83 21.84 7.77
C VAL A 29 2.07 20.54 7.54
N LEU A 30 2.14 19.59 8.47
CA LEU A 30 1.41 18.32 8.36
C LEU A 30 -0.11 18.49 8.40
N ILE A 31 -0.64 19.52 9.08
CA ILE A 31 -2.06 19.85 8.99
C ILE A 31 -2.44 20.17 7.54
N LEU A 32 -1.67 21.04 6.87
CA LEU A 32 -1.93 21.40 5.47
C LEU A 32 -1.84 20.19 4.55
N VAL A 33 -0.81 19.36 4.73
CA VAL A 33 -0.66 18.11 3.97
C VAL A 33 -1.84 17.17 4.19
N GLY A 34 -2.29 16.98 5.44
CA GLY A 34 -3.43 16.15 5.77
C GLY A 34 -4.74 16.65 5.15
N ILE A 35 -4.96 17.97 5.15
CA ILE A 35 -6.13 18.60 4.49
C ILE A 35 -6.10 18.36 2.99
N VAL A 36 -4.98 18.63 2.32
CA VAL A 36 -4.82 18.44 0.88
C VAL A 36 -5.02 16.97 0.50
N LEU A 37 -4.42 16.04 1.27
CA LEU A 37 -4.54 14.60 1.04
C LEU A 37 -5.99 14.14 1.14
N LEU A 38 -6.72 14.55 2.19
CA LEU A 38 -8.13 14.17 2.37
C LEU A 38 -9.02 14.76 1.27
N PHE A 39 -8.85 16.03 0.92
CA PHE A 39 -9.65 16.68 -0.13
C PHE A 39 -9.39 16.06 -1.51
N TRP A 40 -8.11 15.89 -1.88
CA TRP A 40 -7.72 15.24 -3.13
C TRP A 40 -8.23 13.79 -3.20
N ASN A 41 -8.18 13.05 -2.09
CA ASN A 41 -8.67 11.67 -2.03
C ASN A 41 -10.16 11.57 -2.40
N GLU A 42 -11.01 12.49 -1.93
CA GLU A 42 -12.42 12.51 -2.33
C GLU A 42 -12.57 12.81 -3.83
N GLY A 43 -11.83 13.80 -4.34
CA GLY A 43 -11.85 14.13 -5.77
C GLY A 43 -11.47 12.94 -6.65
N ARG A 44 -10.36 12.27 -6.34
CA ARG A 44 -9.92 11.03 -6.97
C ARG A 44 -11.00 9.95 -6.86
N ALA A 45 -11.58 9.73 -5.69
CA ALA A 45 -12.61 8.71 -5.49
C ALA A 45 -13.83 8.92 -6.40
N VAL A 46 -14.27 10.17 -6.55
CA VAL A 46 -15.38 10.54 -7.43
C VAL A 46 -15.00 10.39 -8.90
N GLN A 47 -13.85 10.92 -9.30
CA GLN A 47 -13.34 10.81 -10.68
C GLN A 47 -13.25 9.35 -11.12
N THR A 48 -12.66 8.48 -10.30
CA THR A 48 -12.57 7.04 -10.58
C THR A 48 -13.95 6.39 -10.65
N ALA A 49 -14.87 6.72 -9.73
CA ALA A 49 -16.22 6.16 -9.77
C ALA A 49 -16.99 6.55 -11.05
N LEU A 50 -16.86 7.81 -11.49
CA LEU A 50 -17.48 8.29 -12.73
C LEU A 50 -16.84 7.67 -13.97
N SER A 51 -15.51 7.54 -13.98
CA SER A 51 -14.76 6.92 -15.08
C SER A 51 -15.13 5.44 -15.24
N LEU A 52 -15.26 4.71 -14.13
CA LEU A 52 -15.69 3.31 -14.13
C LEU A 52 -17.16 3.19 -14.57
N ALA A 53 -18.04 4.08 -14.11
CA ALA A 53 -19.44 4.09 -14.53
C ALA A 53 -19.61 4.38 -16.04
N GLU A 54 -18.82 5.32 -16.58
CA GLU A 54 -18.72 5.60 -18.02
C GLU A 54 -18.26 4.34 -18.77
N GLY A 55 -17.13 3.76 -18.38
CA GLY A 55 -16.58 2.56 -19.00
C GLY A 55 -17.55 1.38 -19.00
N LYS A 56 -18.18 1.11 -17.85
CA LYS A 56 -19.19 0.06 -17.69
C LYS A 56 -20.42 0.27 -18.59
N GLY A 57 -20.78 1.52 -18.86
CA GLY A 57 -21.91 1.86 -19.73
C GLY A 57 -21.63 1.70 -21.23
N ILE A 58 -20.36 1.70 -21.64
CA ILE A 58 -19.96 1.70 -23.06
C ILE A 58 -19.17 0.46 -23.48
N VAL A 59 -18.66 -0.34 -22.53
CA VAL A 59 -17.82 -1.51 -22.80
C VAL A 59 -18.58 -2.52 -23.65
N VAL A 60 -17.93 -3.03 -24.70
CA VAL A 60 -18.48 -4.08 -25.56
C VAL A 60 -17.68 -5.37 -25.35
N SER A 61 -18.34 -6.44 -24.92
CA SER A 61 -17.71 -7.75 -24.83
C SER A 61 -17.62 -8.40 -26.21
N VAL A 62 -16.43 -8.83 -26.60
CA VAL A 62 -16.13 -9.41 -27.92
C VAL A 62 -15.38 -10.74 -27.78
N SER A 63 -15.49 -11.60 -28.79
CA SER A 63 -14.70 -12.82 -28.87
C SER A 63 -13.23 -12.49 -29.11
N SER A 64 -12.31 -13.20 -28.45
CA SER A 64 -10.88 -13.07 -28.70
C SER A 64 -10.45 -13.71 -30.01
N GLY A 65 -11.28 -14.54 -30.64
CA GLY A 65 -10.94 -15.29 -31.86
C GLY A 65 -10.86 -14.47 -33.14
N SER A 66 -11.34 -13.23 -33.15
CA SER A 66 -11.32 -12.36 -34.34
C SER A 66 -11.32 -10.89 -33.94
N VAL A 67 -10.58 -10.07 -34.68
CA VAL A 67 -10.58 -8.61 -34.51
C VAL A 67 -11.57 -7.99 -35.50
N ASP A 68 -12.60 -7.33 -34.98
CA ASP A 68 -13.53 -6.54 -35.79
C ASP A 68 -13.07 -5.07 -35.85
N ALA A 69 -12.78 -4.57 -37.05
CA ALA A 69 -12.36 -3.20 -37.28
C ALA A 69 -13.42 -2.16 -36.86
N ALA A 70 -14.70 -2.54 -36.80
CA ALA A 70 -15.77 -1.66 -36.32
C ALA A 70 -15.68 -1.34 -34.81
N ASN A 71 -14.83 -2.06 -34.07
CA ASN A 71 -14.56 -1.80 -32.65
C ASN A 71 -13.30 -0.96 -32.41
N ASP A 72 -12.56 -0.59 -33.47
CA ASP A 72 -11.38 0.24 -33.30
C ASP A 72 -11.71 1.57 -32.62
N GLY A 73 -10.92 1.94 -31.61
CA GLY A 73 -11.17 3.10 -30.76
C GLY A 73 -12.26 2.94 -29.70
N LYS A 74 -13.04 1.84 -29.70
CA LYS A 74 -14.04 1.56 -28.65
C LYS A 74 -13.40 0.86 -27.46
N LEU A 75 -14.01 1.04 -26.29
CA LEU A 75 -13.70 0.25 -25.11
C LEU A 75 -14.28 -1.15 -25.28
N ILE A 76 -13.41 -2.15 -25.32
CA ILE A 76 -13.80 -3.55 -25.45
C ILE A 76 -13.40 -4.36 -24.23
N HIS A 77 -14.09 -5.47 -24.05
CA HIS A 77 -13.74 -6.54 -23.13
C HIS A 77 -13.55 -7.84 -23.91
N THR A 78 -12.48 -8.57 -23.63
CA THR A 78 -12.32 -9.92 -24.17
C THR A 78 -11.50 -10.79 -23.21
N SER A 79 -11.60 -12.10 -23.38
CA SER A 79 -10.89 -13.08 -22.55
C SER A 79 -10.43 -14.28 -23.36
N GLY A 80 -9.45 -15.01 -22.82
CA GLY A 80 -8.89 -16.20 -23.45
C GLY A 80 -7.45 -16.49 -23.01
N PRO A 81 -6.82 -17.51 -23.61
CA PRO A 81 -5.47 -17.92 -23.26
C PRO A 81 -4.44 -16.96 -23.82
N VAL A 82 -3.49 -16.57 -22.98
CA VAL A 82 -2.27 -15.88 -23.42
C VAL A 82 -1.34 -16.88 -24.09
N THR A 83 -0.87 -16.55 -25.28
CA THR A 83 0.13 -17.34 -26.01
C THR A 83 1.32 -16.46 -26.40
N THR A 84 2.47 -17.08 -26.61
CA THR A 84 3.68 -16.41 -27.12
C THR A 84 4.55 -17.42 -27.84
N THR A 85 5.36 -16.94 -28.79
CA THR A 85 6.43 -17.71 -29.43
C THR A 85 7.80 -17.42 -28.81
N GLU A 86 7.88 -16.43 -27.92
CA GLU A 86 9.10 -16.07 -27.23
C GLU A 86 9.43 -17.08 -26.13
N THR A 87 10.73 -17.31 -25.90
CA THR A 87 11.23 -18.10 -24.77
C THR A 87 11.99 -17.17 -23.84
N LEU A 88 11.62 -17.17 -22.57
CA LEU A 88 12.32 -16.42 -21.54
C LEU A 88 13.58 -17.20 -21.14
N ALA A 89 14.65 -16.47 -20.83
CA ALA A 89 15.93 -17.02 -20.47
C ALA A 89 16.65 -16.14 -19.44
N ASP A 90 17.28 -16.80 -18.46
CA ASP A 90 18.41 -16.25 -17.70
C ASP A 90 19.70 -16.91 -18.20
N PRO A 91 20.46 -16.25 -19.09
CA PRO A 91 21.69 -16.78 -19.64
C PRO A 91 22.75 -17.06 -18.57
N THR A 92 22.71 -16.33 -17.45
CA THR A 92 23.69 -16.44 -16.35
C THR A 92 23.75 -17.85 -15.78
N PHE A 93 22.60 -18.51 -15.68
CA PHE A 93 22.48 -19.85 -15.11
C PHE A 93 21.87 -20.84 -16.11
N GLY A 94 21.70 -20.45 -17.37
CA GLY A 94 21.12 -21.30 -18.42
C GLY A 94 19.69 -21.75 -18.11
N ILE A 95 18.93 -20.92 -17.40
CA ILE A 95 17.51 -21.19 -17.10
C ILE A 95 16.66 -20.67 -18.24
N THR A 96 15.73 -21.49 -18.73
CA THR A 96 14.77 -21.11 -19.75
C THR A 96 13.37 -21.49 -19.30
N ALA A 97 12.38 -20.70 -19.69
CA ALA A 97 10.98 -20.94 -19.36
C ALA A 97 10.06 -20.34 -20.42
N THR A 98 8.87 -20.93 -20.55
CA THR A 98 7.78 -20.39 -21.36
C THR A 98 6.74 -19.79 -20.43
N GLY A 99 6.52 -18.49 -20.54
CA GLY A 99 5.63 -17.71 -19.67
C GLY A 99 5.58 -16.26 -20.13
N VAL A 100 4.82 -15.45 -19.41
CA VAL A 100 4.78 -13.99 -19.65
C VAL A 100 6.05 -13.32 -19.10
N ARG A 101 6.52 -13.77 -17.93
CA ARG A 101 7.60 -13.11 -17.20
C ARG A 101 8.38 -14.10 -16.34
N LEU A 102 9.70 -14.01 -16.38
CA LEU A 102 10.64 -14.79 -15.59
C LEU A 102 11.38 -13.84 -14.65
N GLU A 103 11.33 -14.11 -13.36
CA GLU A 103 11.99 -13.32 -12.33
C GLU A 103 13.01 -14.16 -11.58
N ARG A 104 14.28 -13.77 -11.66
CA ARG A 104 15.34 -14.25 -10.77
C ARG A 104 15.24 -13.51 -9.44
N LYS A 105 15.09 -14.26 -8.34
CA LYS A 105 15.23 -13.77 -6.97
C LYS A 105 16.61 -14.17 -6.45
N ALA A 106 17.48 -13.21 -6.18
CA ALA A 106 18.80 -13.46 -5.64
C ALA A 106 18.86 -12.98 -4.19
N GLU A 107 19.23 -13.86 -3.27
CA GLU A 107 19.41 -13.53 -1.87
C GLU A 107 20.85 -13.85 -1.46
N MET A 108 21.42 -13.05 -0.56
CA MET A 108 22.72 -13.31 0.05
C MET A 108 22.57 -13.48 1.56
N TYR A 109 23.18 -14.52 2.10
CA TYR A 109 23.27 -14.73 3.54
C TYR A 109 24.32 -13.77 4.09
N GLN A 110 23.91 -12.79 4.87
CA GLN A 110 24.76 -11.67 5.26
C GLN A 110 24.34 -11.09 6.59
N TRP A 111 25.21 -10.27 7.19
CA TRP A 111 24.89 -9.54 8.40
C TRP A 111 23.87 -8.45 8.15
N VAL A 112 22.95 -8.29 9.10
CA VAL A 112 21.93 -7.25 9.16
C VAL A 112 21.98 -6.65 10.57
N GLU A 113 22.11 -5.32 10.63
CA GLU A 113 21.99 -4.55 11.86
C GLU A 113 20.52 -4.18 12.11
N LYS A 114 20.02 -4.53 13.29
CA LYS A 114 18.72 -4.10 13.80
C LYS A 114 18.97 -3.21 15.01
N SER A 115 18.20 -2.13 15.16
CA SER A 115 18.30 -1.27 16.33
C SER A 115 16.96 -1.10 17.02
N GLU A 116 16.97 -1.15 18.35
CA GLU A 116 15.81 -0.87 19.20
C GLU A 116 16.19 0.23 20.17
N THR A 117 15.41 1.30 20.24
CA THR A 117 15.65 2.39 21.18
C THR A 117 14.58 2.41 22.26
N LYS A 118 15.02 2.36 23.52
CA LYS A 118 14.18 2.56 24.70
C LYS A 118 14.49 3.91 25.32
N THR A 119 13.45 4.68 25.59
CA THR A 119 13.57 6.05 26.06
C THR A 119 12.85 6.21 27.39
N GLU A 120 13.57 6.70 28.39
CA GLU A 120 13.03 6.99 29.72
C GLU A 120 13.21 8.46 30.09
N THR A 121 12.16 9.05 30.67
CA THR A 121 12.21 10.39 31.24
C THR A 121 12.64 10.31 32.71
N LYS A 122 13.68 11.07 33.08
CA LYS A 122 14.19 11.14 34.45
C LYS A 122 13.58 12.31 35.23
N VAL A 123 13.70 12.27 36.56
CA VAL A 123 13.33 13.39 37.44
C VAL A 123 14.12 14.64 37.04
N GLY A 124 13.44 15.78 36.90
CA GLY A 124 14.03 17.00 36.32
C GLY A 124 13.87 17.11 34.79
N GLY A 125 13.13 16.20 34.17
CA GLY A 125 12.68 16.30 32.77
C GLY A 125 13.73 15.97 31.70
N GLY A 126 14.93 15.54 32.10
CA GLY A 126 15.91 14.96 31.17
C GLY A 126 15.44 13.62 30.61
N GLU A 127 16.04 13.20 29.50
CA GLU A 127 15.72 11.93 28.84
C GLU A 127 16.98 11.11 28.62
N GLU A 128 16.88 9.83 28.92
CA GLU A 128 17.91 8.82 28.64
C GLU A 128 17.35 7.88 27.58
N SER A 129 18.06 7.76 26.46
CA SER A 129 17.74 6.80 25.41
C SER A 129 18.83 5.74 25.34
N VAL A 130 18.44 4.48 25.45
CA VAL A 130 19.31 3.32 25.30
C VAL A 130 18.97 2.67 23.96
N THR A 131 19.87 2.79 22.99
CA THR A 131 19.75 2.11 21.69
C THR A 131 20.52 0.81 21.73
N THR A 132 19.82 -0.31 21.60
CA THR A 132 20.41 -1.64 21.48
C THR A 132 20.57 -1.98 20.01
N TYR A 133 21.81 -2.21 19.57
CA TYR A 133 22.12 -2.71 18.23
C TYR A 133 22.27 -4.22 18.31
N THR A 134 21.61 -4.94 17.41
CA THR A 134 21.65 -6.40 17.30
C THR A 134 22.07 -6.79 15.90
N TYR A 135 23.08 -7.65 15.79
CA TYR A 135 23.57 -8.17 14.52
C TYR A 135 23.09 -9.60 14.32
N THR A 136 22.43 -9.81 13.19
CA THR A 136 21.87 -11.11 12.81
C THR A 136 22.33 -11.48 11.42
N ARG A 137 22.46 -12.77 11.13
CA ARG A 137 22.79 -13.26 9.78
C ARG A 137 21.53 -13.78 9.14
N GLU A 138 21.12 -13.15 8.05
CA GLU A 138 19.83 -13.37 7.41
C GLU A 138 20.02 -13.45 5.90
N TRP A 139 19.09 -14.13 5.23
CA TRP A 139 18.98 -14.09 3.78
C TRP A 139 18.28 -12.79 3.39
N VAL A 140 18.95 -11.94 2.61
CA VAL A 140 18.43 -10.64 2.17
C VAL A 140 18.59 -10.52 0.66
N ASP A 141 17.60 -9.94 -0.01
CA ASP A 141 17.48 -9.84 -1.48
C ASP A 141 18.28 -8.70 -2.11
N HIS A 142 19.02 -7.94 -1.30
CA HIS A 142 19.89 -6.85 -1.71
C HIS A 142 21.17 -6.83 -0.88
N ALA A 143 22.20 -6.14 -1.38
CA ALA A 143 23.45 -5.96 -0.65
C ALA A 143 23.26 -5.00 0.53
N VAL A 144 23.59 -5.44 1.74
CA VAL A 144 23.57 -4.59 2.93
C VAL A 144 24.93 -3.95 3.13
N ASP A 145 24.99 -2.62 3.16
CA ASP A 145 26.21 -1.87 3.42
C ASP A 145 26.65 -2.01 4.88
N SER A 146 27.43 -3.05 5.15
CA SER A 146 28.05 -3.28 6.46
C SER A 146 29.06 -2.22 6.88
N GLY A 147 29.52 -1.35 5.96
CA GLY A 147 30.37 -0.21 6.30
C GLY A 147 29.64 0.86 7.11
N ALA A 148 28.31 0.93 6.96
CA ALA A 148 27.46 1.85 7.70
C ALA A 148 26.99 1.31 9.07
N PHE A 149 27.37 0.07 9.43
CA PHE A 149 27.04 -0.49 10.74
C PHE A 149 27.66 0.31 11.87
N LYS A 150 26.99 0.33 13.02
CA LYS A 150 27.52 0.92 14.25
C LYS A 150 28.78 0.20 14.73
N GLN A 151 28.87 -1.11 14.51
CA GLN A 151 30.06 -1.93 14.73
C GLN A 151 30.36 -2.80 13.49
N PRO A 152 31.08 -2.26 12.49
CA PRO A 152 31.43 -2.99 11.26
C PRO A 152 32.42 -4.13 11.49
N ASP A 153 33.29 -4.00 12.50
CA ASP A 153 34.32 -4.99 12.79
C ASP A 153 33.67 -6.28 13.32
N GLY A 154 33.98 -7.41 12.67
CA GLY A 154 33.31 -8.70 12.90
C GLY A 154 32.02 -8.91 12.09
N HIS A 155 31.48 -7.86 11.45
CA HIS A 155 30.18 -7.87 10.75
C HIS A 155 30.28 -7.47 9.27
N ARG A 156 31.46 -7.61 8.66
CA ARG A 156 31.66 -7.26 7.25
C ARG A 156 30.92 -8.21 6.32
N ASN A 157 30.18 -7.63 5.39
CA ASN A 157 29.54 -8.33 4.28
C ASN A 157 30.41 -8.23 3.01
N PRO A 158 30.61 -9.33 2.27
CA PRO A 158 31.24 -9.26 0.96
C PRO A 158 30.29 -8.64 -0.08
N ALA A 159 30.83 -8.31 -1.25
CA ALA A 159 30.02 -7.84 -2.37
C ALA A 159 29.06 -8.94 -2.86
N MET A 160 27.83 -8.53 -3.17
CA MET A 160 26.81 -9.42 -3.73
C MET A 160 27.04 -9.59 -5.24
N THR A 161 27.38 -10.80 -5.70
CA THR A 161 27.76 -11.05 -7.10
C THR A 161 26.56 -11.06 -8.04
N TYR A 162 25.49 -11.77 -7.66
CA TYR A 162 24.27 -11.87 -8.46
C TYR A 162 23.13 -11.12 -7.82
N GLN A 163 22.38 -10.38 -8.63
CA GLN A 163 21.21 -9.59 -8.21
C GLN A 163 19.93 -10.15 -8.83
N GLY A 164 18.79 -9.73 -8.28
CA GLY A 164 17.50 -9.99 -8.89
C GLY A 164 17.44 -9.47 -10.33
N GLN A 165 16.70 -10.17 -11.19
CA GLN A 165 16.53 -9.78 -12.58
C GLN A 165 15.13 -10.17 -13.05
N ARG A 166 14.52 -9.34 -13.89
CA ARG A 166 13.23 -9.62 -14.51
C ARG A 166 13.39 -9.60 -16.02
N GLN A 167 12.85 -10.61 -16.68
CA GLN A 167 12.67 -10.64 -18.12
C GLN A 167 11.20 -10.88 -18.43
N GLN A 168 10.68 -10.17 -19.42
CA GLN A 168 9.30 -10.26 -19.87
C GLN A 168 9.29 -10.39 -21.39
N ILE A 169 8.33 -11.14 -21.92
CA ILE A 169 8.13 -11.23 -23.37
C ILE A 169 7.81 -9.84 -23.91
N SER A 170 8.28 -9.54 -25.11
CA SER A 170 7.96 -8.28 -25.77
C SER A 170 6.56 -8.28 -26.36
N LYS A 171 6.08 -9.46 -26.79
CA LYS A 171 4.78 -9.67 -27.41
C LYS A 171 4.16 -10.99 -26.98
N GLY A 172 2.85 -10.94 -26.74
CA GLY A 172 1.98 -12.11 -26.60
C GLY A 172 0.76 -11.98 -27.52
N ALA A 173 -0.10 -12.99 -27.49
CA ALA A 173 -1.37 -12.98 -28.18
C ALA A 173 -2.50 -13.48 -27.26
N LEU A 174 -3.68 -12.88 -27.42
CA LEU A 174 -4.94 -13.27 -26.81
C LEU A 174 -5.93 -13.56 -27.93
N GLY A 175 -5.92 -14.80 -28.41
CA GLY A 175 -6.57 -15.15 -29.68
C GLY A 175 -5.99 -14.33 -30.84
N ALA A 176 -6.82 -13.59 -31.55
CA ALA A 176 -6.46 -12.70 -32.65
C ALA A 176 -5.89 -11.34 -32.21
N TYR A 177 -5.97 -11.01 -30.91
CA TYR A 177 -5.43 -9.77 -30.37
C TYR A 177 -3.95 -9.89 -29.99
N THR A 178 -3.18 -8.84 -30.22
CA THR A 178 -1.78 -8.73 -29.82
C THR A 178 -1.68 -8.07 -28.45
N LEU A 179 -0.86 -8.65 -27.58
CA LEU A 179 -0.54 -8.11 -26.26
C LEU A 179 0.88 -7.53 -26.28
N ASP A 180 1.04 -6.29 -25.88
CA ASP A 180 2.30 -5.58 -25.74
C ASP A 180 2.49 -5.08 -24.29
N THR A 181 3.58 -4.35 -24.04
CA THR A 181 4.02 -3.94 -22.69
C THR A 181 2.90 -3.38 -21.80
N PRO A 182 2.04 -2.45 -22.23
CA PRO A 182 0.94 -1.93 -21.39
C PRO A 182 0.01 -3.01 -20.82
N VAL A 183 -0.30 -4.06 -21.58
CA VAL A 183 -1.15 -5.17 -21.10
C VAL A 183 -0.30 -6.19 -20.33
N LEU A 184 0.85 -6.55 -20.86
CA LEU A 184 1.73 -7.57 -20.27
C LEU A 184 2.25 -7.15 -18.88
N ASP A 185 2.43 -5.85 -18.63
CA ASP A 185 2.83 -5.32 -17.32
C ASP A 185 1.74 -5.50 -16.26
N LEU A 186 0.48 -5.46 -16.67
CA LEU A 186 -0.68 -5.63 -15.81
C LEU A 186 -1.00 -7.10 -15.52
N ILE A 187 -0.40 -8.06 -16.24
CA ILE A 187 -0.51 -9.48 -15.88
C ILE A 187 0.31 -9.69 -14.60
N TYR A 188 -0.40 -9.89 -13.50
CA TYR A 188 0.17 -10.16 -12.18
C TYR A 188 0.11 -11.64 -11.82
N GLY A 189 0.77 -12.00 -10.72
CA GLY A 189 0.84 -13.36 -10.22
C GLY A 189 2.01 -14.14 -10.82
N SER A 190 2.80 -14.73 -9.95
CA SER A 190 3.93 -15.56 -10.31
C SER A 190 3.91 -16.80 -9.43
N ASP A 191 4.29 -17.94 -10.01
CA ASP A 191 4.46 -19.19 -9.31
C ASP A 191 5.95 -19.47 -9.15
N ALA A 192 6.34 -20.14 -8.07
CA ALA A 192 7.72 -20.61 -7.93
C ALA A 192 8.06 -21.52 -9.12
N LEU A 193 9.25 -21.33 -9.69
CA LEU A 193 9.83 -22.19 -10.72
C LEU A 193 11.02 -22.94 -10.10
N PRO A 194 10.79 -24.13 -9.51
CA PRO A 194 11.86 -24.89 -8.87
C PRO A 194 12.91 -25.33 -9.89
N VAL A 195 14.18 -25.14 -9.54
CA VAL A 195 15.31 -25.64 -10.30
C VAL A 195 15.53 -27.11 -9.96
N ALA A 196 15.38 -27.99 -10.97
CA ALA A 196 15.54 -29.43 -10.80
C ALA A 196 17.02 -29.82 -10.60
N ALA A 197 17.28 -30.77 -9.69
CA ALA A 197 18.63 -31.15 -9.27
C ALA A 197 19.52 -31.68 -10.42
N ASP A 198 18.92 -32.31 -11.43
CA ASP A 198 19.59 -32.82 -12.63
C ASP A 198 20.12 -31.72 -13.56
N ARG A 199 19.70 -30.46 -13.37
CA ARG A 199 20.18 -29.29 -14.13
C ARG A 199 21.53 -28.76 -13.66
N LEU A 200 22.09 -29.27 -12.56
CA LEU A 200 23.28 -28.71 -11.92
C LEU A 200 24.48 -28.59 -12.88
N ASP A 201 24.76 -29.61 -13.70
CA ASP A 201 25.91 -29.58 -14.60
C ASP A 201 25.73 -28.55 -15.72
N ALA A 202 24.51 -28.42 -16.26
CA ALA A 202 24.19 -27.39 -17.24
C ALA A 202 24.30 -25.97 -16.64
N ILE A 203 23.87 -25.80 -15.40
CA ILE A 203 23.98 -24.52 -14.67
C ILE A 203 25.45 -24.17 -14.43
N LYS A 204 26.29 -25.13 -14.02
CA LYS A 204 27.74 -24.91 -13.87
C LYS A 204 28.40 -24.53 -15.19
N ALA A 205 28.02 -25.18 -16.29
CA ALA A 205 28.52 -24.85 -17.61
C ALA A 205 28.12 -23.43 -18.05
N ALA A 206 26.89 -23.01 -17.78
CA ALA A 206 26.38 -21.68 -18.12
C ALA A 206 26.98 -20.56 -17.24
N ALA A 207 27.07 -20.78 -15.93
CA ALA A 207 27.60 -19.81 -14.98
C ALA A 207 29.12 -19.62 -15.09
N GLY A 208 29.83 -20.62 -15.64
CA GLY A 208 31.28 -20.60 -15.75
C GLY A 208 31.96 -20.64 -14.38
N GLN A 209 33.05 -19.88 -14.23
CA GLN A 209 33.76 -19.78 -12.96
C GLN A 209 32.97 -18.94 -11.96
N THR A 210 32.65 -19.54 -10.82
CA THR A 210 31.93 -18.89 -9.72
C THR A 210 32.83 -18.79 -8.48
N PRO A 211 32.65 -17.77 -7.62
CA PRO A 211 33.50 -17.58 -6.42
C PRO A 211 33.37 -18.69 -5.38
N ARG A 212 32.27 -19.44 -5.41
CA ARG A 212 31.90 -20.50 -4.46
C ARG A 212 31.24 -21.64 -5.23
N PRO A 213 31.32 -22.89 -4.71
CA PRO A 213 30.73 -24.03 -5.39
C PRO A 213 29.21 -23.90 -5.55
N LEU A 214 28.70 -24.40 -6.68
CA LEU A 214 27.29 -24.47 -6.99
C LEU A 214 26.70 -25.83 -6.59
N SER A 215 25.52 -25.78 -6.00
CA SER A 215 24.65 -26.93 -5.73
C SER A 215 23.18 -26.51 -5.93
N ILE A 216 22.26 -27.46 -5.85
CA ILE A 216 20.83 -27.19 -5.85
C ILE A 216 20.27 -27.65 -4.52
N ALA A 217 19.57 -26.76 -3.83
CA ALA A 217 18.92 -27.02 -2.56
C ALA A 217 17.54 -26.34 -2.55
N ASP A 218 16.51 -27.06 -2.13
CA ASP A 218 15.13 -26.56 -2.03
C ASP A 218 14.62 -25.87 -3.31
N GLY A 219 14.96 -26.44 -4.47
CA GLY A 219 14.56 -25.90 -5.78
C GLY A 219 15.24 -24.57 -6.14
N LYS A 220 16.30 -24.16 -5.43
CA LYS A 220 17.10 -22.97 -5.70
C LYS A 220 18.54 -23.35 -6.03
N ILE A 221 19.21 -22.53 -6.82
CA ILE A 221 20.66 -22.62 -7.02
C ILE A 221 21.31 -22.05 -5.77
N TYR A 222 22.09 -22.86 -5.06
CA TYR A 222 22.83 -22.43 -3.89
C TYR A 222 24.32 -22.32 -4.23
N MET A 223 24.89 -21.17 -3.90
CA MET A 223 26.28 -20.81 -4.11
C MET A 223 26.97 -20.70 -2.75
N GLY A 224 27.60 -21.79 -2.34
CA GLY A 224 28.17 -21.96 -1.00
C GLY A 224 28.50 -23.43 -0.73
N PHE A 225 29.19 -23.69 0.37
CA PHE A 225 29.69 -25.04 0.69
C PHE A 225 28.62 -25.96 1.28
N ASN A 226 27.65 -25.42 2.06
CA ASN A 226 26.62 -26.22 2.70
C ASN A 226 25.33 -25.41 2.92
N ALA A 227 24.29 -25.71 2.14
CA ALA A 227 23.00 -25.02 2.19
C ALA A 227 22.31 -25.10 3.56
N SER A 228 22.52 -26.19 4.32
CA SER A 228 21.96 -26.37 5.66
C SER A 228 22.72 -25.60 6.74
N SER A 229 23.92 -25.09 6.44
CA SER A 229 24.74 -24.29 7.36
C SER A 229 25.40 -23.13 6.59
N PRO A 230 24.61 -22.13 6.18
CA PRO A 230 25.09 -21.05 5.32
C PRO A 230 26.12 -20.16 6.01
N SER A 231 27.06 -19.66 5.22
CA SER A 231 28.13 -18.75 5.61
C SER A 231 27.91 -17.37 5.00
N VAL A 232 28.46 -16.33 5.64
CA VAL A 232 28.35 -14.96 5.14
C VAL A 232 28.92 -14.86 3.72
N GLY A 233 28.13 -14.28 2.82
CA GLY A 233 28.44 -14.17 1.40
C GLY A 233 27.98 -15.34 0.53
N ASP A 234 27.39 -16.39 1.11
CA ASP A 234 26.71 -17.40 0.30
C ASP A 234 25.48 -16.78 -0.36
N GLN A 235 25.20 -17.18 -1.60
CA GLN A 235 24.03 -16.71 -2.34
C GLN A 235 23.09 -17.87 -2.63
N ARG A 236 21.78 -17.58 -2.70
CA ARG A 236 20.79 -18.50 -3.25
C ARG A 236 19.97 -17.77 -4.30
N ILE A 237 19.71 -18.46 -5.40
CA ILE A 237 19.02 -17.94 -6.56
C ILE A 237 17.77 -18.80 -6.78
N GLY A 238 16.62 -18.18 -6.62
CA GLY A 238 15.32 -18.76 -6.96
C GLY A 238 14.74 -18.11 -8.21
N TYR A 239 13.75 -18.77 -8.78
CA TYR A 239 13.00 -18.26 -9.93
C TYR A 239 11.52 -18.26 -9.65
N GLU A 240 10.86 -17.25 -10.17
CA GLU A 240 9.41 -17.16 -10.26
C GLU A 240 9.01 -16.96 -11.72
N LEU A 241 7.90 -17.56 -12.12
CA LEU A 241 7.39 -17.52 -13.48
C LEU A 241 5.93 -17.06 -13.44
N THR A 242 5.59 -16.03 -14.21
CA THR A 242 4.19 -15.73 -14.55
C THR A 242 3.80 -16.66 -15.69
N PRO A 243 2.95 -17.67 -15.45
CA PRO A 243 2.63 -18.67 -16.46
C PRO A 243 1.78 -18.08 -17.58
N LEU A 244 1.76 -18.76 -18.73
CA LEU A 244 0.72 -18.55 -19.72
C LEU A 244 -0.60 -19.06 -19.15
N SER A 245 -1.59 -18.19 -19.00
CA SER A 245 -2.91 -18.54 -18.48
C SER A 245 -4.00 -17.79 -19.24
N ASP A 246 -5.25 -18.14 -18.97
CA ASP A 246 -6.37 -17.29 -19.36
C ASP A 246 -6.26 -15.94 -18.65
N ILE A 247 -6.58 -14.87 -19.38
CA ILE A 247 -6.75 -13.52 -18.83
C ILE A 247 -8.03 -12.90 -19.41
N SER A 248 -8.47 -11.84 -18.77
CA SER A 248 -9.53 -10.95 -19.25
C SER A 248 -9.00 -9.53 -19.32
N VAL A 249 -9.27 -8.84 -20.42
CA VAL A 249 -8.74 -7.50 -20.71
C VAL A 249 -9.91 -6.57 -20.98
N VAL A 250 -9.91 -5.41 -20.32
CA VAL A 250 -10.74 -4.25 -20.67
C VAL A 250 -9.82 -3.14 -21.14
N GLY A 251 -10.00 -2.67 -22.36
CA GLY A 251 -9.15 -1.62 -22.93
C GLY A 251 -9.69 -1.10 -24.25
N LYS A 252 -9.15 0.02 -24.73
CA LYS A 252 -9.49 0.56 -26.04
C LYS A 252 -8.85 -0.30 -27.12
N GLN A 253 -9.63 -0.81 -28.07
CA GLN A 253 -9.07 -1.48 -29.24
C GLN A 253 -8.26 -0.48 -30.07
N ALA A 254 -7.04 -0.87 -30.45
CA ALA A 254 -6.18 -0.11 -31.34
C ALA A 254 -5.58 -1.06 -32.39
N GLY A 255 -6.23 -1.16 -33.55
CA GLY A 255 -6.01 -2.23 -34.51
C GLY A 255 -6.30 -3.58 -33.87
N SER A 256 -5.28 -4.46 -33.81
CA SER A 256 -5.34 -5.74 -33.11
C SER A 256 -4.83 -5.68 -31.67
N GLY A 257 -4.41 -4.52 -31.17
CA GLY A 257 -3.89 -4.34 -29.81
C GLY A 257 -4.86 -3.65 -28.87
N PHE A 258 -4.37 -3.38 -27.66
CA PHE A 258 -5.09 -2.64 -26.62
C PHE A 258 -4.29 -1.41 -26.20
N THR A 259 -5.00 -0.32 -25.94
CA THR A 259 -4.44 0.88 -25.30
C THR A 259 -5.38 1.34 -24.20
N ALA A 260 -4.91 2.23 -23.32
CA ALA A 260 -5.78 2.82 -22.32
C ALA A 260 -6.90 3.66 -22.98
N TYR A 261 -8.12 3.48 -22.52
CA TYR A 261 -9.27 4.28 -22.92
C TYR A 261 -9.39 5.51 -22.03
N GLN A 262 -9.21 6.71 -22.58
CA GLN A 262 -9.37 7.94 -21.83
C GLN A 262 -10.87 8.24 -21.63
N THR A 263 -11.34 8.24 -20.39
CA THR A 263 -12.71 8.63 -20.08
C THR A 263 -12.88 10.14 -20.09
N ILE A 264 -14.12 10.60 -20.25
CA ILE A 264 -14.48 12.01 -20.09
C ILE A 264 -14.35 12.43 -18.62
N ALA A 265 -14.69 11.52 -17.71
CA ALA A 265 -14.61 11.76 -16.27
C ALA A 265 -13.17 12.03 -15.77
N GLY A 266 -12.15 11.44 -16.40
CA GLY A 266 -10.75 11.86 -16.26
C GLY A 266 -9.74 10.71 -16.13
N ASP A 267 -10.14 9.54 -15.61
CA ASP A 267 -9.22 8.40 -15.52
C ASP A 267 -9.15 7.64 -16.83
N SER A 268 -8.01 7.00 -17.09
CA SER A 268 -7.86 6.10 -18.24
C SER A 268 -8.11 4.65 -17.82
N LEU A 269 -8.83 3.89 -18.65
CA LEU A 269 -9.19 2.49 -18.39
C LEU A 269 -8.33 1.54 -19.21
N LEU A 270 -7.50 0.77 -18.52
CA LEU A 270 -6.85 -0.43 -19.01
C LEU A 270 -6.77 -1.40 -17.83
N MET A 271 -7.51 -2.50 -17.89
CA MET A 271 -7.62 -3.45 -16.79
C MET A 271 -7.34 -4.86 -17.31
N VAL A 272 -6.62 -5.63 -16.50
CA VAL A 272 -6.29 -7.02 -16.78
C VAL A 272 -6.54 -7.83 -15.52
N ASP A 273 -7.34 -8.89 -15.64
CA ASP A 273 -7.54 -9.87 -14.58
C ASP A 273 -7.12 -11.26 -15.03
N ARG A 274 -6.64 -12.07 -14.08
CA ARG A 274 -6.33 -13.48 -14.34
C ARG A 274 -7.62 -14.29 -14.45
N GLY A 275 -7.64 -15.22 -15.38
CA GLY A 275 -8.77 -16.09 -15.66
C GLY A 275 -9.82 -15.44 -16.56
N VAL A 276 -10.91 -16.17 -16.77
CA VAL A 276 -12.06 -15.72 -17.55
C VAL A 276 -13.03 -15.00 -16.60
N VAL A 277 -12.98 -13.67 -16.63
CA VAL A 277 -13.74 -12.75 -15.78
C VAL A 277 -14.59 -11.89 -16.68
N THR A 278 -15.85 -11.64 -16.33
CA THR A 278 -16.72 -10.79 -17.16
C THR A 278 -16.42 -9.31 -16.94
N ALA A 279 -16.70 -8.47 -17.95
CA ALA A 279 -16.57 -7.02 -17.81
C ALA A 279 -17.29 -6.49 -16.56
N GLU A 280 -18.52 -6.95 -16.29
CA GLU A 280 -19.31 -6.50 -15.14
C GLU A 280 -18.59 -6.76 -13.82
N LYS A 281 -17.93 -7.92 -13.70
CA LYS A 281 -17.16 -8.28 -12.51
C LYS A 281 -15.87 -7.44 -12.40
N MET A 282 -15.14 -7.25 -13.49
CA MET A 282 -13.92 -6.41 -13.50
C MET A 282 -14.24 -4.97 -13.06
N PHE A 283 -15.32 -4.38 -13.58
CA PHE A 283 -15.77 -3.05 -13.15
C PHE A 283 -16.24 -3.03 -11.68
N ALA A 284 -16.97 -4.05 -11.23
CA ALA A 284 -17.40 -4.14 -9.84
C ALA A 284 -16.22 -4.27 -8.86
N ASP A 285 -15.17 -5.01 -9.24
CA ASP A 285 -13.94 -5.12 -8.45
C ASP A 285 -13.17 -3.81 -8.41
N ALA A 286 -13.07 -3.11 -9.55
CA ALA A 286 -12.46 -1.78 -9.61
C ALA A 286 -13.22 -0.74 -8.75
N GLU A 287 -14.56 -0.77 -8.76
CA GLU A 287 -15.41 0.07 -7.91
C GLU A 287 -15.20 -0.24 -6.41
N SER A 288 -15.08 -1.52 -6.06
CA SER A 288 -14.79 -1.98 -4.70
C SER A 288 -13.39 -1.54 -4.25
N ALA A 289 -12.37 -1.74 -5.09
CA ALA A 289 -11.01 -1.31 -4.83
C ALA A 289 -10.91 0.21 -4.63
N ASN A 290 -11.61 1.00 -5.48
CA ASN A 290 -11.71 2.45 -5.32
C ASN A 290 -12.32 2.82 -3.96
N THR A 291 -13.38 2.12 -3.54
CA THR A 291 -14.02 2.33 -2.23
C THR A 291 -13.07 2.02 -1.08
N VAL A 292 -12.40 0.86 -1.11
CA VAL A 292 -11.44 0.44 -0.08
C VAL A 292 -10.27 1.42 0.02
N LEU A 293 -9.68 1.80 -1.12
CA LEU A 293 -8.58 2.77 -1.16
C LEU A 293 -9.01 4.14 -0.59
N THR A 294 -10.24 4.58 -0.89
CA THR A 294 -10.79 5.81 -0.33
C THR A 294 -10.82 5.78 1.20
N TRP A 295 -11.27 4.65 1.79
CA TRP A 295 -11.28 4.47 3.25
C TRP A 295 -9.87 4.40 3.84
N ILE A 296 -8.93 3.69 3.21
CA ILE A 296 -7.53 3.64 3.64
C ILE A 296 -6.94 5.04 3.67
N LEU A 297 -7.09 5.81 2.59
CA LEU A 297 -6.55 7.17 2.50
C LEU A 297 -7.22 8.14 3.47
N ARG A 298 -8.50 7.94 3.82
CA ARG A 298 -9.15 8.69 4.90
C ARG A 298 -8.51 8.40 6.26
N VAL A 299 -8.30 7.13 6.58
CA VAL A 299 -7.66 6.73 7.84
C VAL A 299 -6.23 7.27 7.90
N VAL A 300 -5.45 7.12 6.82
CA VAL A 300 -4.10 7.68 6.73
C VAL A 300 -4.11 9.20 6.90
N GLY A 301 -5.01 9.92 6.23
CA GLY A 301 -5.14 11.37 6.39
C GLY A 301 -5.49 11.81 7.81
N ILE A 302 -6.40 11.10 8.49
CA ILE A 302 -6.73 11.36 9.90
C ILE A 302 -5.52 11.05 10.79
N VAL A 303 -4.78 9.96 10.55
CA VAL A 303 -3.55 9.63 11.29
C VAL A 303 -2.50 10.73 11.11
N VAL A 304 -2.31 11.26 9.90
CA VAL A 304 -1.43 12.41 9.64
C VAL A 304 -1.86 13.62 10.47
N LEU A 305 -3.17 13.93 10.53
CA LEU A 305 -3.69 15.00 11.38
C LEU A 305 -3.48 14.74 12.88
N ILE A 306 -3.65 13.50 13.36
CA ILE A 306 -3.37 13.13 14.76
C ILE A 306 -1.92 13.40 15.09
N ILE A 307 -0.99 12.98 14.23
CA ILE A 307 0.45 13.24 14.39
C ILE A 307 0.71 14.75 14.39
N ALA A 308 0.10 15.49 13.46
CA ALA A 308 0.26 16.92 13.33
C ALA A 308 -0.16 17.69 14.59
N PHE A 309 -1.36 17.44 15.11
CA PHE A 309 -1.84 18.06 16.36
C PHE A 309 -1.04 17.59 17.58
N SER A 310 -0.60 16.32 17.61
CA SER A 310 0.25 15.81 18.68
C SER A 310 1.60 16.53 18.73
N LEU A 311 2.20 16.84 17.58
CA LEU A 311 3.45 17.60 17.50
C LEU A 311 3.28 19.05 17.96
N ILE A 312 2.16 19.70 17.61
CA ILE A 312 1.84 21.06 18.07
C ILE A 312 1.68 21.10 19.60
N MET A 313 1.09 20.07 20.18
CA MET A 313 0.85 19.97 21.63
C MET A 313 2.05 19.39 22.42
N ALA A 314 3.09 18.90 21.74
CA ALA A 314 4.24 18.26 22.35
C ALA A 314 4.97 19.13 23.40
N PRO A 315 5.16 20.46 23.21
CA PRO A 315 5.80 21.30 24.22
C PRO A 315 5.12 21.26 25.59
N LEU A 316 3.79 21.14 25.64
CA LEU A 316 3.04 21.06 26.90
C LEU A 316 3.42 19.80 27.71
N GLY A 317 3.58 18.67 27.03
CA GLY A 317 4.01 17.42 27.65
C GLY A 317 5.44 17.48 28.18
N VAL A 318 6.36 18.11 27.43
CA VAL A 318 7.76 18.26 27.84
C VAL A 318 7.89 19.19 29.05
N ILE A 319 7.08 20.25 29.13
CA ILE A 319 7.03 21.12 30.32
C ILE A 319 6.56 20.31 31.55
N GLY A 320 5.58 19.42 31.38
CA GLY A 320 5.09 18.55 32.45
C GLY A 320 6.08 17.48 32.94
N ASP A 321 7.13 17.17 32.18
CA ASP A 321 8.11 16.12 32.50
C ASP A 321 9.07 16.46 33.65
N VAL A 322 9.03 17.70 34.18
CA VAL A 322 9.74 18.05 35.42
C VAL A 322 9.39 17.07 36.55
N ILE A 323 8.12 16.64 36.59
CA ILE A 323 7.63 15.58 37.47
C ILE A 323 7.08 14.43 36.61
N PRO A 324 7.70 13.23 36.61
CA PRO A 324 7.39 12.17 35.65
C PRO A 324 5.92 11.73 35.57
N PHE A 325 5.18 11.73 36.69
CA PHE A 325 3.75 11.38 36.67
C PHE A 325 2.88 12.46 36.02
N VAL A 326 3.23 13.74 36.22
CA VAL A 326 2.50 14.88 35.64
C VAL A 326 2.66 14.86 34.12
N GLY A 327 3.89 14.67 33.62
CA GLY A 327 4.16 14.58 32.18
C GLY A 327 3.35 13.48 31.49
N ARG A 328 3.16 12.31 32.12
CA ARG A 328 2.31 11.23 31.59
C ARG A 328 0.83 11.64 31.48
N ILE A 329 0.28 12.28 32.52
CA ILE A 329 -1.12 12.74 32.52
C ILE A 329 -1.33 13.82 31.45
N VAL A 330 -0.41 14.78 31.35
CA VAL A 330 -0.48 15.86 30.36
C VAL A 330 -0.45 15.29 28.94
N ARG A 331 0.47 14.36 28.63
CA ARG A 331 0.53 13.71 27.31
C ARG A 331 -0.73 12.93 26.95
N MET A 332 -1.33 12.24 27.92
CA MET A 332 -2.59 11.54 27.69
C MET A 332 -3.71 12.54 27.37
N GLY A 333 -3.83 13.62 28.15
CA GLY A 333 -4.82 14.67 27.91
C GLY A 333 -4.64 15.37 26.56
N THR A 334 -3.41 15.79 26.24
CA THR A 334 -3.12 16.44 24.96
C THR A 334 -3.28 15.47 23.77
N GLY A 335 -2.98 14.19 23.94
CA GLY A 335 -3.24 13.16 22.94
C GLY A 335 -4.72 12.97 22.63
N LEU A 336 -5.59 12.96 23.66
CA LEU A 336 -7.04 12.90 23.47
C LEU A 336 -7.58 14.15 22.75
N VAL A 337 -7.09 15.33 23.11
CA VAL A 337 -7.45 16.58 22.44
C VAL A 337 -6.97 16.57 20.98
N ALA A 338 -5.73 16.15 20.72
CA ALA A 338 -5.19 16.04 19.37
C ALA A 338 -6.01 15.07 18.51
N PHE A 339 -6.41 13.93 19.06
CA PHE A 339 -7.30 12.98 18.39
C PHE A 339 -8.65 13.61 18.05
N ALA A 340 -9.30 14.27 19.02
CA ALA A 340 -10.59 14.92 18.81
C ALA A 340 -10.51 16.01 17.73
N LEU A 341 -9.47 16.85 17.77
CA LEU A 341 -9.23 17.87 16.74
C LEU A 341 -8.97 17.26 15.37
N ALA A 342 -8.17 16.19 15.29
CA ALA A 342 -7.89 15.50 14.03
C ALA A 342 -9.16 14.90 13.39
N VAL A 343 -9.99 14.22 14.19
CA VAL A 343 -11.26 13.65 13.70
C VAL A 343 -12.22 14.76 13.29
N LEU A 344 -12.33 15.84 14.05
CA LEU A 344 -13.19 16.97 13.73
C LEU A 344 -12.74 17.65 12.42
N THR A 345 -11.48 18.03 12.33
CA THR A 345 -10.89 18.66 11.14
C THR A 345 -11.01 17.75 9.92
N GLY A 346 -10.62 16.47 10.05
CA GLY A 346 -10.72 15.50 8.97
C GLY A 346 -12.16 15.31 8.47
N SER A 347 -13.12 15.18 9.39
CA SER A 347 -14.55 15.05 9.04
C SER A 347 -15.08 16.29 8.31
N VAL A 348 -14.71 17.49 8.76
CA VAL A 348 -15.10 18.75 8.10
C VAL A 348 -14.51 18.83 6.69
N VAL A 349 -13.23 18.49 6.52
CA VAL A 349 -12.57 18.50 5.21
C VAL A 349 -13.25 17.51 4.25
N ILE A 350 -13.52 16.29 4.70
CA ILE A 350 -14.24 15.28 3.89
C ILE A 350 -15.65 15.78 3.53
N ALA A 351 -16.37 16.39 4.47
CA ALA A 351 -17.70 16.94 4.21
C ALA A 351 -17.64 18.07 3.17
N ILE A 352 -16.70 19.00 3.29
CA ILE A 352 -16.49 20.09 2.31
C ILE A 352 -16.17 19.50 0.93
N ALA A 353 -15.30 18.50 0.86
CA ALA A 353 -14.95 17.85 -0.38
C ALA A 353 -16.16 17.14 -1.02
N TRP A 354 -17.07 16.55 -0.22
CA TRP A 354 -18.34 16.00 -0.73
C TRP A 354 -19.23 17.06 -1.37
N PHE A 355 -19.35 18.24 -0.75
CA PHE A 355 -20.09 19.34 -1.37
C PHE A 355 -19.45 19.81 -2.68
N TRP A 356 -18.12 19.82 -2.76
CA TRP A 356 -17.39 20.24 -3.95
C TRP A 356 -17.52 19.23 -5.10
N TYR A 357 -17.25 17.95 -4.84
CA TYR A 357 -17.20 16.91 -5.87
C TYR A 357 -18.55 16.22 -6.12
N ARG A 358 -19.52 16.32 -5.20
CA ARG A 358 -20.87 15.75 -5.32
C ARG A 358 -21.95 16.74 -4.84
N PRO A 359 -22.08 17.93 -5.46
CA PRO A 359 -22.98 18.98 -4.96
C PRO A 359 -24.45 18.55 -4.96
N VAL A 360 -24.92 17.88 -6.02
CA VAL A 360 -26.32 17.43 -6.14
C VAL A 360 -26.67 16.41 -5.06
N LEU A 361 -25.83 15.37 -4.88
CA LEU A 361 -26.05 14.36 -3.85
C LEU A 361 -26.04 14.98 -2.44
N SER A 362 -25.13 15.92 -2.19
CA SER A 362 -25.03 16.63 -0.91
C SER A 362 -26.28 17.47 -0.63
N LEU A 363 -26.82 18.17 -1.64
CA LEU A 363 -28.07 18.92 -1.53
C LEU A 363 -29.29 18.01 -1.29
N ILE A 364 -29.36 16.85 -1.96
CA ILE A 364 -30.43 15.87 -1.75
C ILE A 364 -30.40 15.35 -0.31
N ILE A 365 -29.23 14.96 0.20
CA ILE A 365 -29.07 14.49 1.59
C ILE A 365 -29.52 15.58 2.58
N LEU A 366 -29.14 16.84 2.35
CA LEU A 366 -29.53 17.96 3.19
C LEU A 366 -31.05 18.20 3.15
N ALA A 367 -31.66 18.18 1.96
CA ALA A 367 -33.11 18.33 1.81
C ALA A 367 -33.89 17.22 2.54
N VAL A 368 -33.44 15.97 2.42
CA VAL A 368 -34.02 14.83 3.14
C VAL A 368 -33.87 15.00 4.65
N GLY A 369 -32.70 15.45 5.14
CA GLY A 369 -32.47 15.73 6.56
C GLY A 369 -33.38 16.82 7.11
N VAL A 370 -33.59 17.91 6.35
CA VAL A 370 -34.53 18.98 6.70
C VAL A 370 -35.96 18.45 6.74
N ALA A 371 -36.37 17.64 5.76
CA ALA A 371 -37.71 17.05 5.73
C ALA A 371 -37.97 16.14 6.94
N ILE A 372 -37.01 15.29 7.31
CA ILE A 372 -37.10 14.43 8.50
C ILE A 372 -37.20 15.28 9.78
N THR A 373 -36.36 16.32 9.91
CA THR A 373 -36.39 17.22 11.08
C THR A 373 -37.72 17.95 11.19
N ALA A 374 -38.23 18.48 10.09
CA ALA A 374 -39.53 19.14 10.03
C ALA A 374 -40.67 18.18 10.43
N ALA A 375 -40.63 16.93 9.95
CA ALA A 375 -41.60 15.90 10.32
C ALA A 375 -41.55 15.57 11.82
N VAL A 376 -40.36 15.41 12.40
CA VAL A 376 -40.20 15.16 13.85
C VAL A 376 -40.73 16.33 14.68
N LEU A 377 -40.42 17.58 14.30
CA LEU A 377 -40.92 18.77 15.00
C LEU A 377 -42.43 18.92 14.87
N TYR A 378 -43.01 18.63 13.71
CA TYR A 378 -44.45 18.66 13.46
C TYR A 378 -45.19 17.60 14.30
N LEU A 379 -44.71 16.36 14.30
CA LEU A 379 -45.27 15.27 15.09
C LEU A 379 -45.10 15.50 16.61
N GLY A 380 -43.97 16.07 17.04
CA GLY A 380 -43.71 16.43 18.44
C GLY A 380 -44.60 17.57 18.94
N ARG A 381 -44.90 18.57 18.09
CA ARG A 381 -45.84 19.64 18.38
C ARG A 381 -47.28 19.12 18.50
N ASN A 382 -47.72 18.25 17.61
CA ASN A 382 -49.06 17.66 17.66
C ASN A 382 -49.26 16.74 18.87
N ARG A 383 -48.21 16.06 19.34
CA ARG A 383 -48.25 15.28 20.60
C ARG A 383 -48.35 16.15 21.85
N LYS A 384 -47.70 17.31 21.89
CA LYS A 384 -47.83 18.27 23.01
C LYS A 384 -49.20 18.95 23.04
N ALA A 385 -49.82 19.16 21.88
CA ALA A 385 -51.19 19.69 21.78
C ALA A 385 -52.27 18.70 22.24
N ALA A 386 -51.95 17.41 22.33
CA ALA A 386 -52.86 16.34 22.74
C ALA A 386 -52.66 15.87 24.20
N ALA A 387 -51.89 16.60 25.03
CA ALA A 387 -51.76 16.29 26.45
C ALA A 387 -53.11 16.52 27.18
N PRO A 388 -53.64 15.54 27.96
CA PRO A 388 -54.91 15.71 28.66
C PRO A 388 -54.82 16.80 29.73
N ALA A 389 -55.86 17.63 29.84
CA ALA A 389 -56.01 18.59 30.94
C ALA A 389 -56.01 17.84 32.30
N ALA A 390 -55.29 18.39 33.28
CA ALA A 390 -55.21 17.85 34.63
C ALA A 390 -56.62 17.67 35.24
N PRO A 391 -56.90 16.57 35.97
CA PRO A 391 -58.22 16.36 36.55
C PRO A 391 -58.53 17.43 37.60
N ALA A 392 -59.72 18.03 37.49
CA ALA A 392 -60.24 19.00 38.44
C ALA A 392 -60.39 18.38 39.83
N ALA A 393 -59.98 19.12 40.87
CA ALA A 393 -60.11 18.72 42.26
C ALA A 393 -61.59 18.51 42.64
N PRO A 394 -61.93 17.46 43.41
CA PRO A 394 -63.31 17.17 43.77
C PRO A 394 -63.83 18.19 44.79
N ALA A 395 -65.04 18.71 44.53
CA ALA A 395 -65.79 19.53 45.46
C ALA A 395 -66.28 18.69 46.65
N THR A 396 -66.01 19.16 47.86
CA THR A 396 -66.58 18.67 49.13
C THR A 396 -68.08 18.96 49.20
N PRO A 397 -68.96 17.97 49.49
CA PRO A 397 -70.32 18.23 49.90
C PRO A 397 -70.49 18.14 51.43
N ALA A 398 -71.16 19.17 51.96
CA ALA A 398 -71.85 19.36 53.25
C ALA A 398 -71.15 18.93 54.56
#